data_AF-A0A099WEJ8-F1
#
_entry.id   AF-A0A099WEJ8-F1
#
_cell.length_a   1.000
_cell.length_b   1.000
_cell.length_c   1.000
_cell.angle_alpha   90.00
_cell.angle_beta   90.00
_cell.angle_gamma   90.00
#
_symmetry.space_group_name_H-M   'P 1'
#
loop_
_entity.id
_entity.type
_entity.pdbx_description
1 polymer ?
#
loop_
_entity_poly.entity_id
_entity_poly.type
_entity_poly.pdbx_seq_one_letter_code
_entity_poly.pdbx_strand_id
1 'polypeptide(L)'
;MISEVMEEAEVKICNIVREKLHNKKASFSDIQKLLDEIADFVGDDSGLNTKWVLDQQSFQKSETTFYAAGYDICTYCIKYDLEQNLFIATEVL
;
A
#
# COMPACT_ATOMS: atom_id res chain seq x y z
N MET A 1 6.86 6.26 25.26
CA MET A 1 7.88 7.02 24.49
C MET A 1 8.38 6.31 23.24
N ILE A 2 8.47 4.96 23.16
CA ILE A 2 8.74 4.28 21.87
C ILE A 2 7.48 4.21 20.98
N SER A 3 6.28 4.14 21.57
CA SER A 3 5.02 4.03 20.79
C SER A 3 4.66 5.30 20.01
N GLU A 4 4.81 6.50 20.60
CA GLU A 4 4.45 7.76 19.92
C GLU A 4 5.29 8.02 18.66
N VAL A 5 6.59 7.71 18.70
CA VAL A 5 7.49 7.89 17.54
C VAL A 5 7.15 6.91 16.43
N MET A 6 6.72 5.69 16.77
CA MET A 6 6.28 4.70 15.78
C MET A 6 4.90 5.02 15.22
N GLU A 7 3.96 5.50 16.04
CA GLU A 7 2.64 5.97 15.60
C GLU A 7 2.76 7.15 14.63
N GLU A 8 3.64 8.11 14.90
CA GLU A 8 3.89 9.22 13.97
C GLU A 8 4.49 8.76 12.63
N ALA A 9 5.41 7.80 12.66
CA ALA A 9 6.01 7.24 11.45
C ALA A 9 4.97 6.44 10.63
N GLU A 10 4.15 5.64 11.30
CA GLU A 10 3.04 4.89 10.69
C GLU A 10 2.05 5.83 10.00
N VAL A 11 1.60 6.88 10.69
CA VAL A 11 0.67 7.88 10.13
C VAL A 11 1.28 8.58 8.92
N LYS A 12 2.56 8.95 8.96
CA LYS A 12 3.26 9.55 7.81
C LYS A 12 3.30 8.61 6.62
N ILE A 13 3.69 7.35 6.84
CA ILE A 13 3.76 6.33 5.78
C ILE A 13 2.36 6.09 5.19
N CYS A 14 1.34 5.91 6.04
CA CYS A 14 -0.06 5.78 5.61
C CYS A 14 -0.51 6.94 4.73
N ASN A 15 -0.16 8.17 5.09
CA ASN A 15 -0.50 9.34 4.29
C ASN A 15 0.20 9.34 2.91
N ILE A 16 1.49 8.99 2.87
CA ILE A 16 2.24 8.88 1.59
C ILE A 16 1.61 7.81 0.69
N VAL A 17 1.34 6.62 1.24
CA VAL A 17 0.72 5.52 0.50
C VAL A 17 -0.67 5.95 0.01
N ARG A 18 -1.46 6.61 0.87
CA ARG A 18 -2.79 7.12 0.50
C ARG A 18 -2.73 8.12 -0.64
N GLU A 19 -1.84 9.11 -0.59
CA GLU A 19 -1.71 10.10 -1.67
C GLU A 19 -1.31 9.47 -3.02
N LYS A 20 -0.48 8.42 -3.00
CA LYS A 20 0.01 7.78 -4.22
C LYS A 20 -0.92 6.71 -4.78
N LEU A 21 -1.66 6.02 -3.91
CA LEU A 21 -2.41 4.81 -4.27
C LEU A 21 -3.93 4.98 -4.23
N HIS A 22 -4.47 5.78 -3.31
CA HIS A 22 -5.93 5.90 -3.15
C HIS A 22 -6.59 6.46 -4.41
N ASN A 23 -7.59 5.76 -4.93
CA ASN A 23 -8.28 6.07 -6.20
C ASN A 23 -7.36 6.14 -7.43
N LYS A 24 -6.11 5.67 -7.31
CA LYS A 24 -5.21 5.61 -8.45
C LYS A 24 -5.71 4.53 -9.40
N LYS A 25 -5.76 4.89 -10.68
CA LYS A 25 -6.12 3.98 -11.76
C LYS A 25 -4.86 3.56 -12.50
N ALA A 26 -4.63 2.26 -12.58
CA ALA A 26 -3.52 1.70 -13.34
C ALA A 26 -4.00 0.49 -14.15
N SER A 27 -3.28 0.19 -15.24
CA SER A 27 -3.49 -1.07 -15.96
C SER A 27 -2.98 -2.24 -15.13
N PHE A 28 -3.36 -3.48 -15.48
CA PHE A 28 -2.86 -4.67 -14.81
C PHE A 28 -1.32 -4.77 -14.86
N SER A 29 -0.70 -4.36 -15.98
CA SER A 29 0.75 -4.42 -16.13
C SER A 29 1.47 -3.37 -15.29
N ASP A 30 0.79 -2.26 -14.97
CA ASP A 30 1.39 -1.11 -14.27
C ASP A 30 1.09 -1.11 -12.77
N ILE A 31 0.06 -1.82 -12.30
CA ILE A 31 -0.31 -1.82 -10.88
C ILE A 31 0.79 -2.40 -10.01
N GLN A 32 1.42 -3.51 -10.43
CA GLN A 32 2.55 -4.09 -9.69
C GLN A 32 3.72 -3.11 -9.62
N LYS A 33 4.06 -2.49 -10.76
CA LYS A 33 5.13 -1.50 -10.84
C LYS A 33 4.85 -0.30 -9.93
N LEU A 34 3.60 0.18 -9.90
CA LEU A 34 3.19 1.27 -9.01
C LEU A 34 3.36 0.90 -7.53
N LEU A 35 2.98 -0.32 -7.15
CA LEU A 35 3.16 -0.80 -5.78
C LEU A 35 4.66 -0.85 -5.42
N ASP A 36 5.49 -1.40 -6.30
CA ASP A 36 6.94 -1.47 -6.11
C ASP A 36 7.55 -0.06 -5.98
N GLU A 37 7.17 0.89 -6.84
CA GLU A 37 7.61 2.29 -6.78
C GLU A 37 7.21 2.97 -5.46
N ILE A 38 6.03 2.65 -4.91
CA ILE A 38 5.59 3.18 -3.61
C ILE A 38 6.44 2.57 -2.48
N ALA A 39 6.71 1.26 -2.54
CA ALA A 39 7.54 0.60 -1.53
C ALA A 39 8.94 1.18 -1.52
N ASP A 40 9.57 1.31 -2.68
CA ASP A 40 10.91 1.91 -2.82
C ASP A 40 10.92 3.35 -2.31
N PHE A 41 9.94 4.17 -2.71
CA PHE A 41 9.85 5.56 -2.27
C PHE A 41 9.75 5.69 -0.75
N VAL A 42 8.87 4.91 -0.12
CA VAL A 42 8.72 4.95 1.33
C VAL A 42 9.98 4.41 2.01
N GLY A 43 10.60 3.37 1.46
CA GLY A 43 11.83 2.79 2.00
C GLY A 43 12.99 3.79 1.99
N ASP A 44 13.16 4.52 0.88
CA ASP A 44 14.17 5.57 0.73
C ASP A 44 13.90 6.79 1.64
N ASP A 45 12.64 7.24 1.74
CA ASP A 45 12.24 8.40 2.56
C ASP A 45 12.35 8.13 4.06
N SER A 46 11.92 6.93 4.49
CA SER A 46 11.89 6.55 5.91
C SER A 46 13.16 5.85 6.39
N GLY A 47 14.01 5.35 5.49
CA GLY A 47 15.15 4.48 5.80
C GLY A 47 14.73 3.10 6.33
N LEU A 48 13.48 2.68 6.10
CA LEU A 48 12.93 1.43 6.58
C LEU A 48 12.87 0.38 5.46
N ASN A 49 12.93 -0.90 5.84
CA ASN A 49 12.63 -1.96 4.90
C ASN A 49 11.11 -2.05 4.69
N THR A 50 10.67 -1.86 3.46
CA THR A 50 9.27 -1.77 3.04
C THR A 50 8.94 -2.83 2.00
N LYS A 51 7.72 -3.36 2.03
CA LYS A 51 7.22 -4.27 0.99
C LYS A 51 5.70 -4.36 1.00
N TRP A 52 5.13 -4.74 -0.13
CA TRP A 52 3.75 -5.20 -0.21
C TRP A 52 3.68 -6.69 0.04
N VAL A 53 2.72 -7.12 0.85
CA VAL A 53 2.44 -8.53 1.12
C VAL A 53 1.02 -8.84 0.70
N LEU A 54 0.86 -9.98 0.03
CA LEU A 54 -0.43 -10.59 -0.28
C LEU A 54 -0.59 -11.78 0.66
N ASP A 55 -1.42 -11.64 1.69
CA ASP A 55 -1.77 -12.80 2.52
C ASP A 55 -2.71 -13.75 1.75
N GLN A 56 -2.62 -15.05 2.00
CA GLN A 56 -3.44 -16.07 1.36
C GLN A 56 -4.94 -15.85 1.63
N GLN A 57 -5.31 -15.32 2.79
CA GLN A 57 -6.70 -14.93 3.08
C GLN A 57 -7.11 -13.67 2.31
N SER A 58 -6.17 -12.74 2.12
CA SER A 58 -6.35 -11.47 1.40
C SER A 58 -6.43 -11.64 -0.12
N PHE A 59 -5.87 -12.72 -0.68
CA PHE A 59 -5.98 -13.04 -2.11
C PHE A 59 -7.44 -13.18 -2.58
N GLN A 60 -8.30 -13.78 -1.75
CA GLN A 60 -9.73 -13.92 -2.08
C GLN A 60 -10.47 -12.57 -2.11
N LYS A 61 -9.92 -11.55 -1.45
CA LYS A 61 -10.49 -10.20 -1.34
C LYS A 61 -9.75 -9.17 -2.20
N SER A 62 -8.72 -9.60 -2.94
CA SER A 62 -7.80 -8.72 -3.67
C SER A 62 -7.18 -7.64 -2.77
N GLU A 63 -6.87 -7.99 -1.52
CA GLU A 63 -6.26 -7.09 -0.55
C GLU A 63 -4.74 -7.28 -0.54
N THR A 64 -4.01 -6.18 -0.40
CA THR A 64 -2.57 -6.16 -0.18
C THR A 64 -2.23 -5.24 0.97
N THR A 65 -1.32 -5.66 1.83
CA THR A 65 -0.92 -4.93 3.02
C THR A 65 0.49 -4.39 2.83
N PHE A 66 0.66 -3.11 3.13
CA PHE A 66 1.95 -2.46 3.16
C PHE A 66 2.64 -2.73 4.49
N TYR A 67 3.81 -3.35 4.43
CA TYR A 67 4.65 -3.64 5.58
C TYR A 67 5.83 -2.68 5.62
N ALA A 68 6.10 -2.10 6.78
CA ALA A 68 7.32 -1.34 7.04
C ALA A 68 7.89 -1.72 8.41
N ALA A 69 9.22 -1.90 8.48
CA ALA A 69 9.93 -2.18 9.73
C ALA A 69 9.40 -3.38 10.57
N GLY A 70 8.76 -4.35 9.92
CA GLY A 70 8.20 -5.53 10.58
C GLY A 70 6.76 -5.37 11.11
N TYR A 71 6.08 -4.28 10.76
CA TYR A 71 4.70 -4.00 11.14
C TYR A 71 3.82 -3.77 9.90
N ASP A 72 2.55 -4.18 10.02
CA ASP A 72 1.47 -3.87 9.08
C ASP A 72 1.11 -2.39 9.25
N ILE A 73 1.21 -1.61 8.17
CA ILE A 73 0.97 -0.16 8.20
C ILE A 73 -0.42 0.17 7.67
N CYS A 74 -0.75 -0.29 6.46
CA CYS A 74 -2.07 -0.10 5.88
C CYS A 74 -2.41 -1.20 4.89
N THR A 75 -3.70 -1.46 4.71
CA THR A 75 -4.20 -2.48 3.78
C THR A 75 -5.06 -1.83 2.70
N TYR A 76 -4.80 -2.19 1.45
CA TYR A 76 -5.52 -1.70 0.29
C TYR A 76 -6.16 -2.85 -0.47
N CYS A 77 -7.41 -2.67 -0.86
CA CYS A 77 -8.11 -3.54 -1.77
C CYS A 77 -7.93 -3.01 -3.19
N ILE A 78 -7.32 -3.83 -4.05
CA ILE A 78 -7.07 -3.51 -5.45
C ILE A 78 -8.10 -4.27 -6.30
N LYS A 79 -9.14 -3.57 -6.74
CA LYS A 79 -10.24 -4.16 -7.53
C LYS A 79 -10.14 -3.75 -8.99
N TYR A 80 -10.53 -4.66 -9.87
CA TYR A 80 -10.70 -4.35 -11.28
C TYR A 80 -12.08 -3.72 -11.52
N ASP A 81 -12.10 -2.53 -12.10
CA ASP A 81 -13.30 -1.86 -12.59
C ASP A 81 -13.49 -2.21 -14.07
N LEU A 82 -14.54 -2.97 -14.36
CA LEU A 82 -14.89 -3.43 -15.71
C LEU A 82 -15.38 -2.31 -16.62
N GLU A 83 -16.02 -1.28 -16.07
CA GLU A 83 -16.57 -0.17 -16.85
C GLU A 83 -15.45 0.76 -17.33
N GLN A 84 -14.40 0.89 -16.52
CA GLN A 84 -13.26 1.75 -16.79
C GLN A 84 -12.03 0.99 -17.31
N ASN A 85 -12.07 -0.35 -17.29
CA ASN A 85 -10.98 -1.25 -17.71
C ASN A 85 -9.66 -0.97 -16.96
N LEU A 86 -9.74 -0.67 -15.65
CA LEU A 86 -8.64 -0.20 -14.81
C LEU A 86 -8.69 -0.83 -13.42
N PHE A 87 -7.54 -1.00 -12.77
CA PHE A 87 -7.46 -1.36 -11.35
C PHE A 87 -7.56 -0.11 -10.49
N ILE A 88 -8.38 -0.17 -9.44
CA ILE A 88 -8.59 0.88 -8.46
C ILE A 88 -8.17 0.35 -7.10
N ALA A 89 -7.28 1.07 -6.43
CA ALA A 89 -6.90 0.77 -5.06
C ALA A 89 -7.71 1.63 -4.08
N THR A 90 -8.39 0.96 -3.14
CA THR A 90 -9.19 1.56 -2.07
C THR A 90 -8.70 1.06 -0.73
N GLU A 91 -8.57 1.94 0.24
CA GLU A 91 -8.13 1.57 1.60
C GLU A 91 -9.19 0.68 2.27
N VAL A 92 -8.75 -0.39 2.93
CA VAL A 92 -9.61 -1.25 3.76
C VAL A 92 -9.64 -0.65 5.16
N LEU A 93 -10.83 -0.28 5.62
CA LEU A 93 -11.10 0.26 6.96
C LEU A 93 -11.09 -0.84 8.04
#